data_AF-A0A7Z9IJJ9-F1
#
_entry.id   AF-A0A7Z9IJJ9-F1
#
_cell.length_a   1.000
_cell.length_b   1.000
_cell.length_c   1.000
_cell.angle_alpha   90.00
_cell.angle_beta   90.00
_cell.angle_gamma   90.00
#
_symmetry.space_group_name_H-M   'P 1'
#
loop_
_entity.id
_entity.type
_entity.pdbx_description
1 polymer ?
#
loop_
_entity_poly.entity_id
_entity_poly.type
_entity_poly.pdbx_seq_one_letter_code
_entity_poly.pdbx_strand_id
1 'polypeptide(L)'
;MKRALITLTTISALVIPLGAQEPVDLTMIERIKDEGIERSEVMEHFNYLTNVIGPRLSATPAYKRAADWGVIKFEEWGLENAHLESWDFGRGWTLEGLTLEMRSPRYF
;
A
#
# COMPACT_ATOMS: atom_id res chain seq x y z
N MET A 1 32.34 35.04 -31.06
CA MET A 1 30.94 35.26 -30.62
C MET A 1 30.10 33.98 -30.65
N LYS A 2 30.00 33.25 -31.77
CA LYS A 2 29.19 32.00 -31.88
C LYS A 2 29.61 30.87 -30.92
N ARG A 3 30.91 30.69 -30.66
CA ARG A 3 31.42 29.69 -29.71
C ARG A 3 31.09 30.01 -28.24
N ALA A 4 31.14 31.29 -27.87
CA ALA A 4 30.76 31.78 -26.54
C ALA A 4 29.26 31.61 -26.28
N LEU A 5 28.43 31.80 -27.32
CA LEU A 5 26.99 31.58 -27.27
C LEU A 5 26.65 30.10 -27.04
N ILE A 6 27.31 29.18 -27.77
CA ILE A 6 27.08 27.72 -27.64
C ILE A 6 27.49 27.22 -26.25
N THR A 7 28.61 27.70 -25.70
CA THR A 7 29.05 27.34 -24.33
C THR A 7 28.13 27.87 -23.24
N LEU A 8 27.49 29.03 -23.44
CA LEU A 8 26.56 29.59 -22.47
C LEU A 8 25.24 28.81 -22.45
N THR A 9 24.77 28.35 -23.62
CA THR A 9 23.55 27.54 -23.74
C THR A 9 23.72 26.14 -23.15
N THR A 10 24.89 25.50 -23.30
CA THR A 10 25.15 24.19 -22.69
C THR A 10 25.33 24.23 -21.18
N ILE A 11 25.90 25.31 -20.63
CA ILE A 11 25.97 25.50 -19.17
C ILE A 11 24.57 25.73 -18.59
N SER A 12 23.73 26.53 -19.25
CA SER A 12 22.35 26.73 -18.81
C SER A 12 21.52 25.44 -18.81
N ALA A 13 21.70 24.56 -19.80
CA ALA A 13 21.02 23.26 -19.88
C ALA A 13 21.41 22.27 -18.76
N LEU A 14 22.60 22.41 -18.17
CA LEU A 14 23.08 21.53 -17.09
C LEU A 14 22.66 22.02 -15.69
N VAL A 15 22.37 23.31 -15.53
CA VAL A 15 22.03 23.93 -14.23
C VAL A 15 20.52 23.84 -13.92
N ILE A 16 19.67 23.82 -14.95
CA ILE A 16 18.21 23.68 -14.80
C ILE A 16 17.78 22.41 -14.02
N PRO A 17 18.36 21.22 -14.25
CA PRO A 17 17.96 20.03 -13.50
C PRO A 17 18.40 20.02 -12.01
N LEU A 18 19.40 20.81 -11.60
CA LEU A 18 19.80 20.89 -10.18
C LEU A 18 18.81 21.69 -9.32
N GLY A 19 18.08 22.63 -9.90
CA GLY A 19 17.07 23.43 -9.20
C GLY A 19 15.69 22.78 -9.14
N ALA A 20 15.52 21.61 -9.77
CA ALA A 20 14.26 20.86 -9.80
C ALA A 20 14.15 19.82 -8.68
N GLN A 21 15.17 19.68 -7.83
CA GLN A 21 15.05 18.86 -6.62
C GLN A 21 14.16 19.58 -5.60
N GLU A 22 13.07 18.91 -5.22
CA GLU A 22 12.28 19.32 -4.06
C GLU A 22 13.18 19.36 -2.82
N PRO A 23 13.19 20.47 -2.06
CA PRO A 23 13.98 20.55 -0.84
C PRO A 23 13.49 19.49 0.14
N VAL A 24 14.43 18.72 0.71
CA VAL A 24 14.10 17.68 1.68
C VAL A 24 13.62 18.32 2.98
N ASP A 25 12.34 18.13 3.32
CA ASP A 25 11.78 18.52 4.61
C ASP A 25 12.09 17.46 5.68
N LEU A 26 13.21 17.68 6.38
CA LEU A 26 13.63 16.80 7.48
C LEU A 26 12.63 16.78 8.64
N THR A 27 11.91 17.88 8.87
CA THR A 27 10.91 17.96 9.95
C THR A 27 9.70 17.09 9.66
N MET A 28 9.25 17.06 8.40
CA MET A 28 8.19 16.17 7.97
C MET A 28 8.63 14.70 8.03
N ILE A 29 9.87 14.41 7.65
CA ILE A 29 10.44 13.06 7.77
C ILE A 29 10.44 12.57 9.22
N GLU A 30 10.85 13.42 10.17
CA GLU A 30 10.81 13.08 11.60
C GLU A 30 9.39 12.80 12.06
N ARG A 31 8.42 13.64 11.68
CA ARG A 31 7.00 13.40 12.00
C ARG A 31 6.47 12.07 11.46
N ILE A 32 6.82 11.71 10.22
CA ILE A 32 6.42 10.42 9.61
C ILE A 32 7.03 9.25 10.37
N LYS A 33 8.31 9.36 10.77
CA LYS A 33 8.98 8.32 11.55
C LYS A 33 8.34 8.14 12.92
N ASP A 34 8.06 9.24 13.61
CA ASP A 34 7.40 9.20 14.92
C ASP A 34 6.02 8.55 14.80
N GLU A 35 5.28 8.81 13.72
CA GLU A 35 4.00 8.14 13.46
C GLU A 35 4.16 6.64 13.26
N GLY A 36 5.14 6.22 12.46
CA GLY A 36 5.38 4.81 12.16
C GLY A 36 5.93 3.99 13.33
N ILE A 37 6.63 4.63 14.28
CA ILE A 37 7.33 3.96 15.38
C ILE A 37 6.58 4.14 16.71
N GLU A 38 6.31 5.37 17.11
CA GLU A 38 5.78 5.68 18.46
C GLU A 38 4.24 5.64 18.51
N ARG A 39 3.57 5.94 17.39
CA ARG A 39 2.10 5.95 17.27
C ARG A 39 1.59 4.90 16.28
N SER A 40 2.34 3.82 16.14
CA SER A 40 2.07 2.79 15.14
C SER A 40 0.76 2.04 15.43
N GLU A 41 -0.20 2.13 14.53
CA GLU A 41 -1.44 1.34 14.57
C GLU A 41 -1.30 -0.02 13.84
N VAL A 42 -0.08 -0.41 13.43
CA VAL A 42 0.14 -1.59 12.57
C VAL A 42 -0.41 -2.88 13.15
N MET A 43 -0.29 -3.09 14.46
CA MET A 43 -0.74 -4.32 15.11
C MET A 43 -2.25 -4.40 15.20
N GLU A 44 -2.94 -3.27 15.39
CA GLU A 44 -4.40 -3.21 15.38
C GLU A 44 -4.95 -3.54 14.00
N HIS A 45 -4.43 -2.87 12.96
CA HIS A 45 -4.80 -3.14 11.57
C HIS A 45 -4.51 -4.58 11.16
N PHE A 46 -3.35 -5.10 11.55
CA PHE A 46 -2.98 -6.49 11.30
C PHE A 46 -3.97 -7.45 11.96
N ASN A 47 -4.32 -7.23 13.22
CA ASN A 47 -5.28 -8.06 13.95
C ASN A 47 -6.68 -7.98 13.33
N TYR A 48 -7.15 -6.78 12.97
CA TYR A 48 -8.46 -6.62 12.36
C TYR A 48 -8.55 -7.36 11.03
N LEU A 49 -7.53 -7.20 10.18
CA LEU A 49 -7.47 -7.94 8.92
C LEU A 49 -7.37 -9.45 9.18
N THR A 50 -6.42 -9.92 9.98
CA THR A 50 -6.10 -11.36 10.06
C THR A 50 -7.04 -12.17 10.96
N ASN A 51 -7.53 -11.60 12.05
CA ASN A 51 -8.35 -12.31 13.04
C ASN A 51 -9.82 -11.92 12.97
N VAL A 52 -10.15 -10.64 12.76
CA VAL A 52 -11.56 -10.19 12.69
C VAL A 52 -12.17 -10.50 11.30
N ILE A 53 -11.46 -10.16 10.22
CA ILE A 53 -11.94 -10.48 8.87
C ILE A 53 -11.61 -11.94 8.51
N GLY A 54 -10.40 -12.42 8.83
CA GLY A 54 -9.97 -13.77 8.50
C GLY A 54 -9.48 -13.93 7.05
N PRO A 55 -9.43 -15.14 6.47
CA PRO A 55 -8.91 -15.39 5.12
C PRO A 55 -9.59 -14.54 4.03
N ARG A 56 -8.79 -13.85 3.20
CA ARG A 56 -9.27 -12.87 2.18
C ARG A 56 -8.90 -13.30 0.76
N LEU A 57 -9.24 -14.52 0.38
CA LEU A 57 -9.03 -14.99 -0.99
C LEU A 57 -9.79 -14.07 -1.97
N SER A 58 -9.18 -13.72 -3.10
CA SER A 58 -9.78 -12.82 -4.09
C SER A 58 -11.17 -13.29 -4.53
N ALA A 59 -12.06 -12.32 -4.78
CA ALA A 59 -13.47 -12.56 -5.13
C ALA A 59 -14.29 -13.36 -4.08
N THR A 60 -13.88 -13.35 -2.81
CA THR A 60 -14.70 -13.84 -1.68
C THR A 60 -15.41 -12.70 -0.94
N PRO A 61 -16.47 -13.00 -0.16
CA PRO A 61 -17.09 -12.00 0.71
C PRO A 61 -16.10 -11.38 1.72
N ALA A 62 -15.14 -12.16 2.23
CA ALA A 62 -14.13 -11.67 3.16
C ALA A 62 -13.17 -10.68 2.50
N TYR A 63 -12.78 -10.92 1.24
CA TYR A 63 -12.03 -9.94 0.44
C TYR A 63 -12.79 -8.62 0.30
N LYS A 64 -14.08 -8.68 -0.07
CA LYS A 64 -14.91 -7.47 -0.22
C LYS A 64 -15.00 -6.67 1.08
N ARG A 65 -15.25 -7.34 2.22
CA ARG A 65 -15.26 -6.71 3.54
C ARG A 65 -13.93 -6.01 3.87
N ALA A 66 -12.79 -6.61 3.50
CA ALA A 66 -11.50 -6.00 3.73
C ALA A 66 -11.25 -4.77 2.84
N ALA A 67 -11.66 -4.84 1.57
CA ALA A 67 -11.57 -3.71 0.65
C ALA A 67 -12.44 -2.54 1.13
N ASP A 68 -13.68 -2.81 1.54
CA ASP A 68 -14.58 -1.80 2.10
C ASP A 68 -14.05 -1.18 3.38
N TRP A 69 -13.50 -2.00 4.27
CA TRP A 69 -12.86 -1.50 5.48
C TRP A 69 -11.64 -0.61 5.17
N GLY A 70 -10.87 -0.93 4.13
CA GLY A 70 -9.76 -0.09 3.69
C GLY A 70 -10.21 1.29 3.22
N VAL A 71 -11.32 1.37 2.47
CA VAL A 71 -11.92 2.65 2.06
C VAL A 71 -12.34 3.46 3.30
N ILE A 72 -13.03 2.84 4.25
CA ILE A 72 -13.44 3.51 5.50
C ILE A 72 -12.22 4.05 6.25
N LYS A 73 -11.13 3.28 6.36
CA LYS A 73 -9.90 3.74 7.02
C LYS A 73 -9.25 4.93 6.32
N PHE A 74 -9.22 4.93 4.99
CA PHE A 74 -8.74 6.07 4.22
C PHE A 74 -9.60 7.30 4.43
N GLU A 75 -10.93 7.17 4.45
CA GLU A 75 -11.85 8.27 4.76
C GLU A 75 -11.65 8.80 6.19
N GLU A 76 -11.48 7.92 7.18
CA GLU A 76 -11.22 8.27 8.59
C GLU A 76 -9.91 9.07 8.75
N TRP A 77 -8.88 8.74 7.96
CA TRP A 77 -7.61 9.48 7.93
C TRP A 77 -7.67 10.78 7.11
N GLY A 78 -8.82 11.09 6.50
CA GLY A 78 -9.04 12.31 5.74
C GLY A 78 -8.50 12.27 4.31
N LEU A 79 -8.28 11.09 3.73
CA LEU A 79 -7.92 10.98 2.31
C LEU A 79 -9.13 11.35 1.44
N GLU A 80 -8.88 12.13 0.41
CA GLU A 80 -9.88 12.47 -0.58
C GLU A 80 -9.99 11.38 -1.65
N ASN A 81 -11.19 11.18 -2.19
CA ASN A 81 -11.45 10.27 -3.30
C ASN A 81 -11.12 8.78 -3.01
N ALA A 82 -11.29 8.32 -1.77
CA ALA A 82 -11.19 6.90 -1.44
C ALA A 82 -12.37 6.13 -2.06
N HIS A 83 -12.07 5.17 -2.94
CA HIS A 83 -13.09 4.33 -3.57
C HIS A 83 -12.48 3.00 -4.04
N LEU A 84 -13.35 2.05 -4.39
CA LEU A 84 -12.93 0.78 -4.96
C LEU A 84 -12.97 0.85 -6.49
N GLU A 85 -11.91 0.36 -7.12
CA GLU A 85 -11.87 0.13 -8.56
C GLU A 85 -12.11 -1.36 -8.86
N SER A 86 -13.14 -1.64 -9.66
CA SER A 86 -13.45 -3.00 -10.09
C SER A 86 -12.58 -3.43 -11.26
N TRP A 87 -12.15 -4.68 -11.27
CA TRP A 87 -11.56 -5.32 -12.44
C TRP A 87 -12.18 -6.70 -12.66
N ASP A 88 -12.07 -7.23 -13.88
CA ASP A 88 -12.56 -8.57 -14.18
C ASP A 88 -11.62 -9.63 -13.59
N PHE A 89 -12.11 -10.37 -12.60
CA PHE A 89 -11.40 -11.46 -11.95
C PHE A 89 -12.04 -12.84 -12.22
N GLY A 90 -13.28 -12.88 -12.71
CA GLY A 90 -14.09 -14.09 -12.76
C GLY A 90 -14.71 -14.50 -11.40
N ARG A 91 -15.05 -15.78 -11.26
CA ARG A 91 -15.74 -16.31 -10.07
C ARG A 91 -14.75 -16.64 -8.95
N GLY A 92 -15.03 -16.12 -7.76
CA GLY A 92 -14.36 -16.55 -6.54
C GLY A 92 -14.83 -17.93 -6.07
N TRP A 93 -14.14 -18.44 -5.05
CA TRP A 93 -14.48 -19.71 -4.40
C TRP A 93 -14.31 -19.58 -2.89
N THR A 94 -15.19 -20.22 -2.13
CA THR A 94 -15.10 -20.30 -0.66
C THR A 94 -15.16 -21.77 -0.25
N LEU A 95 -14.27 -22.17 0.65
CA LEU A 95 -14.31 -23.50 1.26
C LEU A 95 -15.40 -23.54 2.32
N GLU A 96 -16.48 -24.27 2.09
CA GLU A 96 -17.54 -24.45 3.09
C GLU A 96 -17.20 -25.55 4.11
N GLY A 97 -16.46 -26.58 3.67
CA GLY A 97 -16.08 -27.69 4.53
C GLY A 97 -14.98 -28.55 3.92
N LEU A 98 -14.09 -29.04 4.78
CA LEU A 98 -13.00 -29.94 4.41
C LEU A 98 -12.89 -31.02 5.48
N THR A 99 -13.05 -32.28 5.08
CA THR A 99 -12.89 -33.44 5.96
C THR A 99 -11.65 -34.21 5.52
N LEU A 100 -10.72 -34.42 6.45
CA LEU A 100 -9.58 -35.31 6.26
C LEU A 100 -9.63 -36.39 7.33
N GLU A 101 -9.40 -37.63 6.90
CA GLU A 101 -9.33 -38.79 7.78
C GLU A 101 -8.01 -39.54 7.53
N MET A 102 -7.24 -39.76 8.60
CA MET A 102 -6.03 -40.58 8.54
C MET A 102 -6.43 -42.06 8.49
N ARG A 103 -6.11 -42.74 7.39
CA ARG A 103 -6.46 -44.16 7.21
C ARG A 103 -5.54 -45.14 7.91
N SER A 104 -4.29 -44.75 8.18
CA SER A 104 -3.30 -45.57 8.87
C SER A 104 -2.25 -44.68 9.53
N PRO A 105 -1.64 -45.11 10.66
CA PRO A 105 -0.61 -44.34 11.33
C PRO A 105 0.57 -44.02 10.42
N ARG A 106 1.10 -42.79 10.55
CA ARG A 106 2.42 -42.43 10.02
C ARG A 106 3.41 -42.46 11.19
N TYR A 107 4.29 -43.46 11.21
CA TYR A 107 5.41 -43.50 12.15
C TYR A 107 6.50 -42.50 11.70
N PHE A 108 7.13 -41.84 12.66
CA PHE A 108 8.21 -40.88 12.48
C PHE A 108 9.57 -41.55 12.52
#